data_AF-A0ABD3VMC6-F1
#
_entry.id   AF-A0ABD3VMC6-F1
#
_cell.length_a   1.000
_cell.length_b   1.000
_cell.length_c   1.000
_cell.angle_alpha   90.00
_cell.angle_beta   90.00
_cell.angle_gamma   90.00
#
_symmetry.space_group_name_H-M   'P 1'
#
loop_
_entity.id
_entity.type
_entity.pdbx_description
1 polymer ?
#
loop_
_entity_poly.entity_id
_entity_poly.type
_entity_poly.pdbx_seq_one_letter_code
_entity_poly.pdbx_strand_id
1 'polypeptide(L)'
;MRLTRICRLLTQGFTRNQYLRTSGRFISCTSIRSDEILTSGGFTKASEERDPLPLFLSEEVQTWLQKMTGFDIEKICAPKPFEADKPTYRQLTQDELEKEKQRAIQIAKRRLQMPPVMKIRDGSFEVLQKDPGLNMFSNAKHVFTDISFGLKDRKRLIVVREPDGTLRTATGKERDRLNHVYFPEDGRAPVMPQMFEEEYLETILEKGKYRYILDRACVQFDPDDPEFIRVTHRTYEVVCERHQFDVLRSTRHFGPMAFYFAWYKKIEPLLTDMVQRDLLTDGVNLIKLYFKMHQELSSTEVLEENIDELHIIKNFCEKMVKNPNYKGQLQLAIQAYEAALPLQAKHSQS
;
A
#
# COMPACT_ATOMS: atom_id res chain seq x y z
N MET A 1 41.12 -21.46 26.47
CA MET A 1 41.73 -22.78 26.30
C MET A 1 40.66 -23.85 26.44
N ARG A 2 40.56 -24.76 25.45
CA ARG A 2 39.84 -26.05 25.40
C ARG A 2 38.29 -25.96 25.38
N LEU A 3 37.56 -26.12 24.25
CA LEU A 3 37.46 -27.26 23.29
C LEU A 3 37.40 -28.59 24.08
N THR A 4 36.37 -29.43 24.05
CA THR A 4 35.57 -29.96 22.93
C THR A 4 34.49 -30.89 23.51
N ARG A 5 33.29 -30.97 22.90
CA ARG A 5 32.79 -32.22 22.29
C ARG A 5 31.53 -31.98 21.45
N ILE A 6 31.75 -32.19 20.17
CA ILE A 6 30.81 -32.30 19.05
C ILE A 6 30.51 -33.79 18.84
N CYS A 7 29.26 -34.13 18.51
CA CYS A 7 28.78 -35.22 17.63
C CYS A 7 27.30 -35.48 17.98
N ARG A 8 26.32 -35.70 17.10
CA ARG A 8 26.24 -35.99 15.65
C ARG A 8 24.75 -35.81 15.28
N LEU A 9 24.43 -34.98 14.29
CA LEU A 9 23.97 -35.35 12.94
C LEU A 9 22.55 -35.96 12.82
N LEU A 10 21.67 -35.15 12.20
CA LEU A 10 20.74 -35.45 11.09
C LEU A 10 19.82 -36.69 11.19
N THR A 11 18.51 -36.47 11.07
CA THR A 11 17.71 -36.75 9.85
C THR A 11 16.19 -36.57 10.11
N GLN A 12 15.46 -36.18 9.05
CA GLN A 12 13.98 -36.26 8.86
C GLN A 12 13.15 -35.30 9.74
N GLY A 13 12.42 -34.31 9.22
CA GLY A 13 11.57 -34.34 8.05
C GLY A 13 10.25 -35.01 8.40
N PHE A 14 9.30 -34.29 9.02
CA PHE A 14 7.88 -34.69 9.01
C PHE A 14 6.97 -33.51 9.33
N THR A 15 6.06 -33.26 8.39
CA THR A 15 4.84 -32.47 8.51
C THR A 15 3.97 -32.99 9.64
N ARG A 16 3.45 -32.11 10.50
CA ARG A 16 2.22 -32.40 11.27
C ARG A 16 1.52 -31.12 11.74
N ASN A 17 0.66 -30.60 10.87
CA ASN A 17 -0.50 -29.81 11.31
C ASN A 17 -1.43 -30.77 12.07
N GLN A 18 -1.53 -30.60 13.39
CA GLN A 18 -2.54 -31.26 14.19
C GLN A 18 -3.67 -30.27 14.49
N TYR A 19 -4.79 -30.48 13.81
CA TYR A 19 -6.08 -29.95 14.18
C TYR A 19 -6.53 -30.57 15.50
N LEU A 20 -6.63 -29.77 16.55
CA LEU A 20 -7.36 -30.14 17.76
C LEU A 20 -8.81 -29.67 17.63
N ARG A 21 -9.68 -30.66 17.41
CA ARG A 21 -11.13 -30.55 17.63
C ARG A 21 -11.37 -30.38 19.12
N THR A 22 -12.06 -29.33 19.52
CA THR A 22 -12.78 -29.28 20.79
C THR A 22 -14.23 -28.94 20.52
N SER A 23 -15.08 -29.87 20.92
CA SER A 23 -16.54 -29.86 20.89
C SER A 23 -17.13 -28.82 21.83
N GLY A 24 -18.06 -28.02 21.30
CA GLY A 24 -19.37 -27.75 21.88
C GLY A 24 -19.45 -26.96 23.19
N ARG A 25 -19.98 -25.74 23.10
CA ARG A 25 -21.08 -25.27 23.96
C ARG A 25 -21.90 -24.21 23.22
N PHE A 26 -23.21 -24.45 23.22
CA PHE A 26 -24.25 -23.59 22.66
C PHE A 26 -24.29 -22.24 23.38
N ILE A 27 -24.34 -21.15 22.62
CA ILE A 27 -24.90 -19.87 23.07
C ILE A 27 -25.84 -19.42 21.96
N SER A 28 -27.13 -19.35 22.27
CA SER A 28 -28.15 -18.77 21.41
C SER A 28 -27.99 -17.25 21.40
N CYS A 29 -27.76 -16.65 20.24
CA CYS A 29 -27.96 -15.24 20.03
C CYS A 29 -29.06 -15.04 19.00
N THR A 30 -30.14 -14.45 19.48
CA THR A 30 -31.29 -13.95 18.74
C THR A 30 -30.87 -12.93 17.68
N SER A 31 -31.60 -12.94 16.56
CA SER A 31 -31.41 -12.09 15.38
C SER A 31 -31.25 -10.61 15.74
N ILE A 32 -30.11 -10.03 15.38
CA ILE A 32 -29.96 -8.58 15.24
C ILE A 32 -29.96 -8.30 13.74
N ARG A 33 -30.98 -7.55 13.31
CA ARG A 33 -31.13 -7.04 11.95
C ARG A 33 -29.91 -6.19 11.61
N SER A 34 -29.25 -6.56 10.53
CA SER A 34 -28.23 -5.78 9.87
C SER A 34 -28.88 -4.61 9.15
N ASP A 35 -28.86 -3.43 9.76
CA ASP A 35 -28.97 -2.15 9.07
C ASP A 35 -28.16 -1.13 9.89
N GLU A 36 -27.47 -0.24 9.17
CA GLU A 36 -26.66 0.90 9.67
C GLU A 36 -25.20 0.61 10.09
N ILE A 37 -24.33 0.42 9.08
CA ILE A 37 -22.93 0.85 9.21
C ILE A 37 -22.87 2.32 8.81
N LEU A 38 -22.61 3.16 9.81
CA LEU A 38 -22.35 4.59 9.70
C LEU A 38 -21.10 4.85 8.84
N THR A 39 -21.31 5.33 7.60
CA THR A 39 -20.27 5.97 6.80
C THR A 39 -20.13 7.42 7.25
N SER A 40 -19.17 7.71 8.13
CA SER A 40 -18.70 9.08 8.39
C SER A 40 -17.34 9.29 7.74
N GLY A 41 -17.36 9.58 6.45
CA GLY A 41 -16.20 9.96 5.66
C GLY A 41 -16.69 10.28 4.25
N GLY A 42 -16.77 11.57 3.91
CA GLY A 42 -17.34 12.01 2.65
C GLY A 42 -16.49 11.55 1.46
N PHE A 43 -16.80 10.38 0.91
CA PHE A 43 -16.31 9.91 -0.37
C PHE A 43 -17.17 10.51 -1.49
N THR A 44 -16.55 11.26 -2.40
CA THR A 44 -17.25 11.77 -3.59
C THR A 44 -17.49 10.63 -4.57
N LYS A 45 -18.77 10.27 -4.82
CA LYS A 45 -19.17 9.16 -5.72
C LYS A 45 -18.47 9.13 -7.09
N ALA A 46 -18.04 10.28 -7.63
CA ALA A 46 -17.37 10.37 -8.93
C ALA A 46 -15.96 9.74 -8.98
N SER A 47 -15.27 9.60 -7.85
CA SER A 47 -13.90 9.03 -7.80
C SER A 47 -13.88 7.50 -7.74
N GLU A 48 -15.04 6.84 -7.57
CA GLU A 48 -15.14 5.38 -7.41
C GLU A 48 -15.36 4.65 -8.74
N GLU A 49 -15.86 5.32 -9.78
CA GLU A 49 -16.16 4.69 -11.08
C GLU A 49 -14.93 4.60 -12.01
N ARG A 50 -13.94 5.49 -11.84
CA ARG A 50 -12.74 5.54 -12.70
C ARG A 50 -11.65 4.62 -12.16
N ASP A 51 -11.09 3.77 -13.02
CA ASP A 51 -9.95 2.93 -12.66
C ASP A 51 -8.67 3.80 -12.50
N PRO A 52 -8.02 3.82 -11.32
CA PRO A 52 -6.79 4.58 -11.11
C PRO A 52 -5.56 3.94 -11.78
N LEU A 53 -5.61 2.64 -12.11
CA LEU A 53 -4.43 1.88 -12.53
C LEU A 53 -3.76 2.42 -13.81
N PRO A 54 -4.49 2.75 -14.90
CA PRO A 54 -3.86 3.25 -16.13
C PRO A 54 -3.12 4.58 -15.93
N LEU A 55 -3.66 5.45 -15.07
CA LEU A 55 -3.01 6.72 -14.74
C LEU A 55 -1.78 6.50 -13.87
N PHE A 56 -1.89 5.62 -12.86
CA PHE A 56 -0.79 5.29 -11.98
C PHE A 56 0.40 4.71 -12.76
N LEU A 57 0.15 3.85 -13.76
CA LEU A 57 1.20 3.20 -14.55
C LEU A 57 1.80 4.09 -15.65
N SER A 58 1.25 5.28 -15.90
CA SER A 58 1.79 6.18 -16.94
C SER A 58 3.23 6.61 -16.60
N GLU A 59 4.09 6.68 -17.63
CA GLU A 59 5.53 6.97 -17.45
C GLU A 59 5.75 8.33 -16.79
N GLU A 60 5.00 9.36 -17.20
CA GLU A 60 5.05 10.71 -16.61
C GLU A 60 4.77 10.67 -15.10
N VAL A 61 3.66 10.03 -14.70
CA VAL A 61 3.26 9.92 -13.28
C VAL A 61 4.29 9.13 -12.50
N GLN A 62 4.78 8.01 -13.04
CA GLN A 62 5.83 7.23 -12.39
C GLN A 62 7.12 8.04 -12.18
N THR A 63 7.52 8.87 -13.14
CA THR A 63 8.70 9.73 -12.97
C THR A 63 8.52 10.77 -11.87
N TRP A 64 7.35 11.40 -11.78
CA TRP A 64 7.03 12.35 -10.72
C TRP A 64 6.99 11.67 -9.35
N LEU A 65 6.31 10.52 -9.24
CA LEU A 65 6.22 9.75 -8.00
C LEU A 65 7.59 9.25 -7.53
N GLN A 66 8.45 8.81 -8.45
CA GLN A 66 9.81 8.37 -8.12
C GLN A 66 10.68 9.52 -7.63
N LYS A 67 10.58 10.72 -8.25
CA LYS A 67 11.29 11.92 -7.77
C LYS A 67 10.86 12.29 -6.36
N MET A 68 9.55 12.40 -6.13
CA MET A 68 8.99 12.77 -4.82
C MET A 68 9.29 11.75 -3.70
N THR A 69 9.42 10.47 -4.05
CA THR A 69 9.75 9.42 -3.08
C THR A 69 11.15 9.59 -2.50
N GLY A 70 12.07 10.18 -3.27
CA GLY A 70 13.49 10.24 -2.94
C GLY A 70 14.17 8.86 -3.00
N PHE A 71 15.48 8.86 -2.77
CA PHE A 71 16.29 7.66 -2.83
C PHE A 71 17.37 7.66 -1.74
N ASP A 72 17.01 7.14 -0.58
CA ASP A 72 17.94 6.90 0.52
C ASP A 72 18.27 5.39 0.62
N ILE A 73 19.50 5.03 0.25
CA ILE A 73 19.98 3.64 0.24
C ILE A 73 19.96 3.04 1.65
N GLU A 74 20.31 3.82 2.68
CA GLU A 74 20.41 3.32 4.06
C GLU A 74 19.03 2.93 4.57
N LYS A 75 18.01 3.76 4.29
CA LYS A 75 16.62 3.50 4.68
C LYS A 75 15.95 2.39 3.86
N ILE A 76 16.30 2.28 2.56
CA ILE A 76 15.77 1.22 1.68
C ILE A 76 16.35 -0.14 2.07
N CYS A 77 17.66 -0.19 2.33
CA CYS A 77 18.39 -1.41 2.65
C CYS A 77 18.61 -1.62 4.17
N ALA A 78 17.79 -0.95 4.99
CA ALA A 78 17.86 -1.05 6.44
C ALA A 78 17.85 -2.52 6.92
N PRO A 79 18.67 -2.86 7.93
CA PRO A 79 18.77 -4.22 8.43
C PRO A 79 17.44 -4.66 9.01
N LYS A 80 17.04 -5.90 8.70
CA LYS A 80 15.84 -6.51 9.26
C LYS A 80 16.23 -7.37 10.47
N PRO A 81 15.39 -7.43 11.52
CA PRO A 81 15.60 -8.34 12.63
C PRO A 81 15.29 -9.77 12.18
N PHE A 82 16.28 -10.42 11.56
CA PHE A 82 16.27 -11.82 11.17
C PHE A 82 17.62 -12.45 11.55
N GLU A 83 17.67 -13.77 11.68
CA GLU A 83 18.92 -14.50 11.89
C GLU A 83 19.83 -14.32 10.68
N ALA A 84 20.72 -13.32 10.76
CA ALA A 84 21.64 -13.01 9.69
C ALA A 84 22.85 -13.94 9.76
N ASP A 85 23.27 -14.42 8.59
CA ASP A 85 24.56 -15.04 8.44
C ASP A 85 25.69 -14.07 8.81
N LYS A 86 26.85 -14.63 9.16
CA LYS A 86 28.04 -13.84 9.47
C LYS A 86 28.41 -12.95 8.27
N PRO A 87 28.77 -11.67 8.49
CA PRO A 87 29.16 -10.78 7.40
C PRO A 87 30.40 -11.31 6.68
N THR A 88 30.43 -11.19 5.36
CA THR A 88 31.59 -11.54 4.54
C THR A 88 32.35 -10.28 4.17
N TYR A 89 33.64 -10.25 4.46
CA TYR A 89 34.51 -9.14 4.11
C TYR A 89 35.28 -9.47 2.84
N ARG A 90 35.36 -8.49 1.92
CA ARG A 90 36.11 -8.60 0.66
C ARG A 90 36.95 -7.34 0.50
N GLN A 91 38.18 -7.52 0.05
CA GLN A 91 39.03 -6.41 -0.37
C GLN A 91 38.72 -6.12 -1.83
N LEU A 92 38.39 -4.87 -2.15
CA LEU A 92 37.99 -4.44 -3.48
C LEU A 92 38.91 -3.32 -3.95
N THR A 93 39.21 -3.32 -5.24
CA THR A 93 39.77 -2.14 -5.91
C THR A 93 38.72 -1.04 -6.05
N GLN A 94 39.13 0.19 -6.36
CA GLN A 94 38.20 1.32 -6.52
C GLN A 94 37.15 1.05 -7.61
N ASP A 95 37.57 0.51 -8.75
CA ASP A 95 36.68 0.16 -9.87
C ASP A 95 35.66 -0.92 -9.48
N GLU A 96 36.07 -1.90 -8.67
CA GLU A 96 35.18 -2.95 -8.16
C GLU A 96 34.19 -2.39 -7.14
N LEU A 97 34.64 -1.48 -6.26
CA LEU A 97 33.78 -0.81 -5.29
C LEU A 97 32.68 0.00 -5.99
N GLU A 98 33.01 0.71 -7.07
CA GLU A 98 32.04 1.46 -7.86
C GLU A 98 31.03 0.54 -8.55
N LYS A 99 31.47 -0.59 -9.11
CA LYS A 99 30.58 -1.61 -9.67
C LYS A 99 29.64 -2.20 -8.61
N GLU A 100 30.13 -2.49 -7.41
CA GLU A 100 29.29 -2.97 -6.30
C GLU A 100 28.30 -1.91 -5.82
N LYS A 101 28.70 -0.64 -5.75
CA LYS A 101 27.78 0.48 -5.45
C LYS A 101 26.68 0.57 -6.50
N GLN A 102 27.00 0.47 -7.79
CA GLN A 102 26.00 0.45 -8.86
C GLN A 102 25.05 -0.74 -8.75
N ARG A 103 25.56 -1.93 -8.44
CA ARG A 103 24.73 -3.13 -8.18
C ARG A 103 23.79 -2.91 -7.00
N ALA A 104 24.29 -2.35 -5.89
CA ALA A 104 23.48 -2.03 -4.72
C ALA A 104 22.36 -1.03 -5.06
N ILE A 105 22.66 0.00 -5.86
CA ILE A 105 21.66 0.96 -6.35
C ILE A 105 20.60 0.28 -7.21
N GLN A 106 20.97 -0.63 -8.11
CA GLN A 106 20.01 -1.38 -8.92
C GLN A 106 19.11 -2.28 -8.07
N ILE A 107 19.65 -2.95 -7.07
CA ILE A 107 18.88 -3.76 -6.12
C ILE A 107 17.92 -2.87 -5.32
N ALA A 108 18.39 -1.73 -4.82
CA ALA A 108 17.57 -0.77 -4.09
C ALA A 108 16.43 -0.22 -4.96
N LYS A 109 16.67 0.10 -6.24
CA LYS A 109 15.63 0.51 -7.20
C LYS A 109 14.55 -0.56 -7.37
N ARG A 110 14.94 -1.84 -7.48
CA ARG A 110 13.97 -2.95 -7.54
C ARG A 110 13.16 -3.08 -6.25
N ARG A 111 13.79 -2.88 -5.09
CA ARG A 111 13.09 -2.90 -3.78
C ARG A 111 12.11 -1.73 -3.61
N LEU A 112 12.40 -0.58 -4.23
CA LEU A 112 11.57 0.62 -4.18
C LEU A 112 10.39 0.57 -5.17
N GLN A 113 10.22 -0.51 -5.93
CA GLN A 113 9.08 -0.66 -6.83
C GLN A 113 7.76 -0.50 -6.07
N MET A 114 6.97 0.48 -6.48
CA MET A 114 5.71 0.83 -5.84
C MET A 114 4.63 -0.23 -6.12
N PRO A 115 3.82 -0.60 -5.13
CA PRO A 115 2.64 -1.44 -5.38
C PRO A 115 1.65 -0.68 -6.29
N PRO A 116 0.99 -1.39 -7.24
CA PRO A 116 0.01 -0.77 -8.11
C PRO A 116 -1.24 -0.35 -7.32
N VAL A 117 -1.78 0.82 -7.65
CA VAL A 117 -3.06 1.30 -7.11
C VAL A 117 -4.17 0.86 -8.06
N MET A 118 -5.13 0.09 -7.56
CA MET A 118 -6.23 -0.49 -8.34
C MET A 118 -7.57 -0.12 -7.72
N LYS A 119 -8.64 -0.18 -8.53
CA LYS A 119 -10.00 -0.12 -8.00
C LYS A 119 -10.34 -1.38 -7.20
N ILE A 120 -11.30 -1.27 -6.29
CA ILE A 120 -11.86 -2.40 -5.56
C ILE A 120 -12.49 -3.36 -6.58
N ARG A 121 -12.19 -4.66 -6.46
CA ARG A 121 -12.79 -5.71 -7.29
C ARG A 121 -14.26 -5.93 -6.94
N ASP A 122 -15.06 -6.23 -7.95
CA ASP A 122 -16.47 -6.56 -7.76
C ASP A 122 -16.61 -7.88 -6.98
N GLY A 123 -17.40 -7.87 -5.91
CA GLY A 123 -17.69 -9.04 -5.08
C GLY A 123 -18.78 -9.96 -5.66
N SER A 124 -19.20 -9.73 -6.90
CA SER A 124 -20.27 -10.49 -7.53
C SER A 124 -19.82 -11.92 -7.86
N PHE A 125 -20.79 -12.82 -7.84
CA PHE A 125 -20.62 -14.20 -8.29
C PHE A 125 -21.61 -14.47 -9.43
N GLU A 126 -21.22 -15.34 -10.33
CA GLU A 126 -22.03 -15.76 -11.46
C GLU A 126 -22.66 -17.11 -11.14
N VAL A 127 -23.96 -17.24 -11.38
CA VAL A 127 -24.67 -18.52 -11.23
C VAL A 127 -24.61 -19.26 -12.55
N LEU A 128 -23.94 -20.42 -12.56
CA LEU A 128 -23.76 -21.24 -13.75
C LEU A 128 -24.98 -22.14 -14.00
N GLN A 129 -25.52 -22.74 -12.93
CA GLN A 129 -26.61 -23.72 -13.02
C GLN A 129 -27.43 -23.76 -11.72
N LYS A 130 -28.73 -24.04 -11.82
CA LYS A 130 -29.62 -24.26 -10.68
C LYS A 130 -30.31 -25.61 -10.83
N ASP A 131 -29.99 -26.54 -9.94
CA ASP A 131 -30.55 -27.91 -9.95
C ASP A 131 -31.44 -28.13 -8.72
N PRO A 132 -32.78 -27.92 -8.81
CA PRO A 132 -33.65 -28.01 -7.64
C PRO A 132 -33.74 -29.43 -7.06
N GLY A 133 -33.46 -30.47 -7.85
CA GLY A 133 -33.43 -31.86 -7.39
C GLY A 133 -32.27 -32.20 -6.44
N LEU A 134 -31.24 -31.34 -6.37
CA LEU A 134 -30.11 -31.47 -5.45
C LEU A 134 -30.30 -30.65 -4.17
N ASN A 135 -31.44 -29.98 -4.02
CA ASN A 135 -31.77 -29.23 -2.83
C ASN A 135 -31.78 -30.16 -1.60
N MET A 136 -31.12 -29.75 -0.52
CA MET A 136 -31.01 -30.51 0.73
C MET A 136 -30.28 -31.87 0.60
N PHE A 137 -29.55 -32.12 -0.48
CA PHE A 137 -28.71 -33.31 -0.59
C PHE A 137 -27.53 -33.28 0.40
N SER A 138 -26.99 -32.09 0.67
CA SER A 138 -25.90 -31.85 1.62
C SER A 138 -26.15 -30.60 2.44
N ASN A 139 -25.81 -30.65 3.73
CA ASN A 139 -25.89 -29.51 4.63
C ASN A 139 -24.75 -28.50 4.45
N ALA A 140 -23.66 -28.88 3.77
CA ALA A 140 -22.48 -28.06 3.56
C ALA A 140 -22.25 -27.73 2.09
N LYS A 141 -21.61 -26.57 1.87
CA LYS A 141 -21.16 -26.13 0.54
C LYS A 141 -20.01 -27.00 0.06
N HIS A 142 -20.07 -27.44 -1.19
CA HIS A 142 -18.97 -28.15 -1.83
C HIS A 142 -18.21 -27.20 -2.75
N VAL A 143 -16.89 -27.17 -2.62
CA VAL A 143 -16.04 -26.30 -3.43
C VAL A 143 -15.13 -27.15 -4.30
N PHE A 144 -15.20 -26.92 -5.61
CA PHE A 144 -14.35 -27.57 -6.60
C PHE A 144 -13.36 -26.55 -7.14
N THR A 145 -12.08 -26.89 -7.11
CA THR A 145 -10.97 -26.00 -7.51
C THR A 145 -10.09 -26.70 -8.51
N ASP A 146 -9.83 -26.04 -9.64
CA ASP A 146 -8.87 -26.50 -10.63
C ASP A 146 -7.43 -26.25 -10.15
N ILE A 147 -6.70 -27.35 -9.92
CA ILE A 147 -5.31 -27.36 -9.45
C ILE A 147 -4.30 -27.56 -10.59
N SER A 148 -4.70 -27.40 -11.84
CA SER A 148 -3.82 -27.54 -13.01
C SER A 148 -2.61 -26.60 -12.93
N PHE A 149 -1.42 -27.12 -13.22
CA PHE A 149 -0.18 -26.34 -13.21
C PHE A 149 -0.08 -25.41 -14.42
N GLY A 150 0.57 -24.25 -14.27
CA GLY A 150 0.79 -23.28 -15.35
C GLY A 150 -0.33 -22.26 -15.59
N LEU A 151 -1.47 -22.40 -14.91
CA LEU A 151 -2.53 -21.38 -14.94
C LEU A 151 -2.26 -20.26 -13.93
N LYS A 152 -2.59 -19.01 -14.30
CA LYS A 152 -2.56 -17.88 -13.37
C LYS A 152 -3.71 -17.96 -12.38
N ASP A 153 -3.48 -17.53 -11.14
CA ASP A 153 -4.46 -17.61 -10.06
C ASP A 153 -5.74 -16.81 -10.29
N ARG A 154 -5.73 -15.81 -11.18
CA ARG A 154 -6.93 -15.09 -11.64
C ARG A 154 -7.74 -15.82 -12.72
N LYS A 155 -7.14 -16.79 -13.42
CA LYS A 155 -7.78 -17.55 -14.52
C LYS A 155 -8.26 -18.95 -14.09
N ARG A 156 -7.89 -19.42 -12.91
CA ARG A 156 -8.33 -20.73 -12.36
C ARG A 156 -9.85 -20.81 -12.22
N LEU A 157 -10.43 -21.96 -12.56
CA LEU A 157 -11.84 -22.24 -12.36
C LEU A 157 -12.07 -22.70 -10.92
N ILE A 158 -12.92 -21.97 -10.21
CA ILE A 158 -13.34 -22.30 -8.85
C ILE A 158 -14.85 -22.17 -8.79
N VAL A 159 -15.52 -23.27 -8.52
CA VAL A 159 -16.98 -23.34 -8.46
C VAL A 159 -17.44 -23.85 -7.10
N VAL A 160 -18.54 -23.29 -6.63
CA VAL A 160 -19.15 -23.59 -5.34
C VAL A 160 -20.55 -24.12 -5.60
N ARG A 161 -20.83 -25.32 -5.11
CA ARG A 161 -22.16 -25.91 -5.06
C ARG A 161 -22.77 -25.61 -3.69
N GLU A 162 -23.80 -24.78 -3.68
CA GLU A 162 -24.60 -24.43 -2.50
C GLU A 162 -25.57 -25.57 -2.13
N PRO A 163 -26.01 -25.66 -0.86
CA PRO A 163 -26.97 -26.68 -0.40
C PRO A 163 -28.32 -26.61 -1.12
N ASP A 164 -28.68 -25.45 -1.66
CA ASP A 164 -29.90 -25.23 -2.44
C ASP A 164 -29.85 -25.85 -3.86
N GLY A 165 -28.75 -26.54 -4.20
CA GLY A 165 -28.52 -27.12 -5.52
C GLY A 165 -27.98 -26.13 -6.56
N THR A 166 -27.71 -24.88 -6.17
CA THR A 166 -27.15 -23.84 -7.06
C THR A 166 -25.64 -24.03 -7.24
N LEU A 167 -25.17 -24.06 -8.48
CA LEU A 167 -23.75 -24.02 -8.85
C LEU A 167 -23.39 -22.60 -9.27
N ARG A 168 -22.46 -21.98 -8.54
CA ARG A 168 -21.97 -20.62 -8.80
C ARG A 168 -20.46 -20.58 -8.86
N THR A 169 -19.91 -19.50 -9.39
CA THR A 169 -18.48 -19.19 -9.26
C THR A 169 -18.15 -18.78 -7.81
N ALA A 170 -16.90 -18.99 -7.41
CA ALA A 170 -16.41 -18.55 -6.11
C ALA A 170 -16.34 -17.01 -6.04
N THR A 171 -16.68 -16.48 -4.87
CA THR A 171 -16.46 -15.06 -4.55
C THR A 171 -14.97 -14.76 -4.47
N GLY A 172 -14.57 -13.48 -4.59
CA GLY A 172 -13.15 -13.07 -4.49
C GLY A 172 -12.47 -13.56 -3.21
N LYS A 173 -13.14 -13.44 -2.05
CA LYS A 173 -12.63 -13.93 -0.76
C LYS A 173 -12.48 -15.45 -0.72
N GLU A 174 -13.46 -16.20 -1.23
CA GLU A 174 -13.37 -17.66 -1.32
C GLU A 174 -12.21 -18.07 -2.23
N ARG A 175 -12.08 -17.40 -3.39
CA ARG A 175 -11.03 -17.63 -4.38
C ARG A 175 -9.64 -17.47 -3.78
N ASP A 176 -9.36 -16.34 -3.14
CA ASP A 176 -8.04 -16.06 -2.58
C ASP A 176 -7.66 -17.08 -1.50
N ARG A 177 -8.63 -17.41 -0.63
CA ARG A 177 -8.43 -18.42 0.42
C ARG A 177 -8.10 -19.78 -0.20
N LEU A 178 -8.84 -20.20 -1.22
CA LEU A 178 -8.65 -21.51 -1.85
C LEU A 178 -7.36 -21.58 -2.65
N ASN A 179 -7.03 -20.51 -3.39
CA ASN A 179 -5.75 -20.38 -4.07
C ASN A 179 -4.61 -20.54 -3.07
N HIS A 180 -4.67 -19.87 -1.91
CA HIS A 180 -3.64 -20.00 -0.89
C HIS A 180 -3.57 -21.40 -0.23
N VAL A 181 -4.70 -22.10 -0.09
CA VAL A 181 -4.73 -23.48 0.45
C VAL A 181 -4.00 -24.46 -0.47
N TYR A 182 -4.19 -24.34 -1.79
CA TYR A 182 -3.56 -25.24 -2.77
C TYR A 182 -2.18 -24.74 -3.24
N PHE A 183 -1.96 -23.43 -3.26
CA PHE A 183 -0.74 -22.74 -3.69
C PHE A 183 -0.32 -21.74 -2.60
N PRO A 184 0.29 -22.22 -1.49
CA PRO A 184 0.68 -21.36 -0.40
C PRO A 184 1.81 -20.41 -0.82
N GLU A 185 1.65 -19.13 -0.47
CA GLU A 185 2.64 -18.08 -0.66
C GLU A 185 3.31 -17.75 0.68
N ASP A 186 4.62 -17.54 0.67
CA ASP A 186 5.37 -17.24 1.88
C ASP A 186 4.90 -15.93 2.54
N GLY A 187 4.54 -16.04 3.81
CA GLY A 187 4.13 -14.90 4.64
C GLY A 187 2.67 -14.49 4.53
N ARG A 188 1.90 -15.06 3.59
CA ARG A 188 0.44 -14.93 3.49
C ARG A 188 -0.23 -15.96 4.40
N ALA A 189 -1.30 -15.57 5.07
CA ALA A 189 -2.09 -16.45 5.92
C ALA A 189 -3.45 -16.78 5.27
N PRO A 190 -4.00 -18.00 5.49
CA PRO A 190 -5.30 -18.40 4.93
C PRO A 190 -6.49 -17.63 5.55
N VAL A 191 -6.32 -17.18 6.80
CA VAL A 191 -7.28 -16.36 7.52
C VAL A 191 -6.63 -15.00 7.74
N MET A 192 -7.43 -13.94 7.62
CA MET A 192 -6.96 -12.58 7.86
C MET A 192 -6.34 -12.47 9.26
N PRO A 193 -5.09 -11.99 9.37
CA PRO A 193 -4.47 -11.73 10.67
C PRO A 193 -5.22 -10.63 11.46
N GLN A 194 -5.34 -10.81 12.78
CA GLN A 194 -6.02 -9.87 13.70
C GLN A 194 -5.45 -8.44 13.64
N MET A 195 -4.18 -8.27 13.28
CA MET A 195 -3.55 -6.95 13.15
C MET A 195 -4.21 -6.02 12.11
N PHE A 196 -5.05 -6.56 11.22
CA PHE A 196 -5.79 -5.78 10.23
C PHE A 196 -7.24 -5.48 10.67
N GLU A 197 -7.71 -6.08 11.76
CA GLU A 197 -8.97 -5.71 12.38
C GLU A 197 -8.85 -4.29 12.97
N GLU A 198 -9.95 -3.55 12.98
CA GLU A 198 -9.95 -2.10 13.23
C GLU A 198 -9.33 -1.72 14.59
N GLU A 199 -9.70 -2.42 15.66
CA GLU A 199 -9.19 -2.17 17.02
C GLU A 199 -7.65 -2.31 17.12
N TYR A 200 -7.11 -3.39 16.55
CA TYR A 200 -5.67 -3.66 16.58
C TYR A 200 -4.91 -2.81 15.59
N LEU A 201 -5.52 -2.48 14.45
CA LEU A 201 -4.95 -1.61 13.44
C LEU A 201 -4.69 -0.22 14.03
N GLU A 202 -5.68 0.40 14.66
CA GLU A 202 -5.52 1.71 15.30
C GLU A 202 -4.40 1.69 16.35
N THR A 203 -4.33 0.65 17.17
CA THR A 203 -3.27 0.48 18.17
C THR A 203 -1.86 0.43 17.55
N ILE A 204 -1.71 -0.14 16.35
CA ILE A 204 -0.43 -0.21 15.63
C ILE A 204 -0.10 1.13 14.96
N LEU A 205 -1.10 1.79 14.38
CA LEU A 205 -0.98 3.11 13.77
C LEU A 205 -0.61 4.15 14.83
N GLU A 206 -1.17 4.04 16.04
CA GLU A 206 -0.84 4.88 17.18
C GLU A 206 0.65 4.84 17.53
N LYS A 207 1.26 3.65 17.42
CA LYS A 207 2.69 3.42 17.66
C LYS A 207 3.59 3.89 16.51
N GLY A 208 3.04 4.49 15.45
CA GLY A 208 3.78 5.02 14.31
C GLY A 208 4.36 3.94 13.39
N LYS A 209 3.87 2.69 13.46
CA LYS A 209 4.41 1.55 12.68
C LYS A 209 3.79 1.44 11.28
N TYR A 210 3.70 2.55 10.55
CA TYR A 210 3.03 2.63 9.23
C TYR A 210 3.69 1.74 8.17
N ARG A 211 5.03 1.79 8.07
CA ARG A 211 5.77 0.96 7.10
C ARG A 211 5.52 -0.53 7.31
N TYR A 212 5.47 -0.96 8.57
CA TYR A 212 5.25 -2.36 8.92
C TYR A 212 3.86 -2.84 8.48
N ILE A 213 2.81 -2.07 8.76
CA ILE A 213 1.44 -2.47 8.38
C ILE A 213 1.26 -2.50 6.86
N LEU A 214 1.83 -1.52 6.13
CA LEU A 214 1.76 -1.47 4.66
C LEU A 214 2.56 -2.60 4.01
N ASP A 215 3.76 -2.91 4.51
CA ASP A 215 4.57 -4.04 4.03
C ASP A 215 3.84 -5.37 4.25
N ARG A 216 3.18 -5.54 5.41
CA ARG A 216 2.39 -6.74 5.71
C ARG A 216 1.12 -6.83 4.87
N ALA A 217 0.44 -5.70 4.62
CA ALA A 217 -0.73 -5.65 3.77
C ALA A 217 -0.42 -6.11 2.34
N CYS A 218 0.71 -5.66 1.77
CA CYS A 218 1.16 -6.09 0.43
C CYS A 218 1.50 -7.58 0.31
N VAL A 219 1.77 -8.27 1.42
CA VAL A 219 2.02 -9.72 1.43
C VAL A 219 0.72 -10.49 1.65
N GLN A 220 -0.18 -9.97 2.48
CA GLN A 220 -1.39 -10.67 2.88
C GLN A 220 -2.51 -10.62 1.83
N PHE A 221 -2.66 -9.46 1.17
CA PHE A 221 -3.79 -9.17 0.30
C PHE A 221 -3.35 -8.84 -1.13
N ASP A 222 -4.25 -9.05 -2.07
CA ASP A 222 -4.11 -8.58 -3.43
C ASP A 222 -4.41 -7.07 -3.51
N PRO A 223 -3.83 -6.31 -4.46
CA PRO A 223 -3.97 -4.85 -4.52
C PRO A 223 -5.39 -4.35 -4.83
N ASP A 224 -6.26 -5.19 -5.39
CA ASP A 224 -7.67 -4.92 -5.68
C ASP A 224 -8.63 -5.45 -4.59
N ASP A 225 -8.09 -6.05 -3.52
CA ASP A 225 -8.90 -6.51 -2.40
C ASP A 225 -9.45 -5.34 -1.57
N PRO A 226 -10.73 -5.36 -1.16
CA PRO A 226 -11.32 -4.30 -0.33
C PRO A 226 -10.60 -4.09 1.01
N GLU A 227 -10.07 -5.14 1.65
CA GLU A 227 -9.33 -5.01 2.91
C GLU A 227 -7.97 -4.35 2.69
N PHE A 228 -7.29 -4.65 1.58
CA PHE A 228 -6.04 -3.97 1.23
C PHE A 228 -6.26 -2.46 1.10
N ILE A 229 -7.28 -2.08 0.34
CA ILE A 229 -7.62 -0.68 0.08
C ILE A 229 -8.05 0.01 1.37
N ARG A 230 -8.88 -0.64 2.20
CA ARG A 230 -9.28 -0.12 3.52
C ARG A 230 -8.08 0.16 4.42
N VAL A 231 -7.19 -0.82 4.59
CA VAL A 231 -6.02 -0.70 5.49
C VAL A 231 -5.04 0.36 5.00
N THR A 232 -4.76 0.40 3.69
CA THR A 232 -3.85 1.37 3.10
C THR A 232 -4.39 2.79 3.21
N HIS A 233 -5.65 3.02 2.83
CA HIS A 233 -6.31 4.33 2.93
C HIS A 233 -6.33 4.82 4.39
N ARG A 234 -6.74 3.97 5.34
CA ARG A 234 -6.74 4.34 6.77
C ARG A 234 -5.34 4.70 7.26
N THR A 235 -4.32 3.95 6.85
CA THR A 235 -2.93 4.26 7.20
C THR A 235 -2.50 5.61 6.64
N TYR A 236 -2.87 5.95 5.40
CA TYR A 236 -2.54 7.24 4.79
C TYR A 236 -3.24 8.40 5.50
N GLU A 237 -4.50 8.22 5.90
CA GLU A 237 -5.24 9.22 6.67
C GLU A 237 -4.57 9.52 8.02
N VAL A 238 -4.19 8.48 8.78
CA VAL A 238 -3.50 8.69 10.07
C VAL A 238 -2.12 9.34 9.89
N VAL A 239 -1.39 8.99 8.83
CA VAL A 239 -0.12 9.66 8.50
C VAL A 239 -0.33 11.14 8.21
N CYS A 240 -1.42 11.47 7.50
CA CYS A 240 -1.81 12.84 7.18
C CYS A 240 -2.18 13.63 8.43
N GLU A 241 -3.04 13.07 9.30
CA GLU A 241 -3.48 13.68 10.56
C GLU A 241 -2.31 13.99 11.50
N ARG A 242 -1.26 13.16 11.48
CA ARG A 242 -0.07 13.32 12.33
C ARG A 242 1.07 14.08 11.66
N HIS A 243 0.93 14.45 10.39
CA HIS A 243 1.99 15.06 9.57
C HIS A 243 3.31 14.26 9.55
N GLN A 244 3.24 12.92 9.63
CA GLN A 244 4.41 12.02 9.71
C GLN A 244 4.80 11.42 8.35
N PHE A 245 4.85 12.26 7.31
CA PHE A 245 5.14 11.83 5.94
C PHE A 245 6.56 11.27 5.77
N ASP A 246 7.51 11.77 6.56
CA ASP A 246 8.92 11.36 6.50
C ASP A 246 9.11 9.86 6.77
N VAL A 247 8.28 9.25 7.62
CA VAL A 247 8.37 7.81 7.92
C VAL A 247 8.26 6.97 6.64
N LEU A 248 7.44 7.43 5.69
CA LEU A 248 7.21 6.75 4.41
C LEU A 248 8.12 7.25 3.28
N ARG A 249 8.85 8.37 3.44
CA ARG A 249 9.85 8.80 2.43
C ARG A 249 10.93 7.75 2.22
N SER A 250 11.42 7.61 0.99
CA SER A 250 12.32 6.54 0.55
C SER A 250 11.80 5.12 0.84
N THR A 251 10.48 4.95 0.83
CA THR A 251 9.83 3.63 0.86
C THR A 251 8.94 3.45 -0.37
N ARG A 252 8.66 2.20 -0.74
CA ARG A 252 7.78 1.87 -1.88
C ARG A 252 6.35 2.38 -1.73
N HIS A 253 5.95 2.80 -0.53
CA HIS A 253 4.58 3.23 -0.24
C HIS A 253 4.37 4.73 -0.35
N PHE A 254 5.44 5.53 -0.50
CA PHE A 254 5.31 6.99 -0.59
C PHE A 254 4.56 7.42 -1.84
N GLY A 255 4.90 6.88 -3.01
CA GLY A 255 4.24 7.25 -4.25
C GLY A 255 2.75 6.87 -4.29
N PRO A 256 2.34 5.64 -3.93
CA PRO A 256 0.92 5.31 -3.78
C PRO A 256 0.17 6.23 -2.81
N MET A 257 0.80 6.64 -1.71
CA MET A 257 0.24 7.60 -0.76
C MET A 257 0.05 8.99 -1.39
N ALA A 258 1.07 9.52 -2.07
CA ALA A 258 0.99 10.81 -2.77
C ALA A 258 -0.08 10.78 -3.87
N PHE A 259 -0.17 9.66 -4.59
CA PHE A 259 -1.21 9.41 -5.57
C PHE A 259 -2.61 9.37 -4.94
N TYR A 260 -2.77 8.71 -3.80
CA TYR A 260 -4.03 8.70 -3.04
C TYR A 260 -4.46 10.13 -2.67
N PHE A 261 -3.57 10.95 -2.12
CA PHE A 261 -3.90 12.33 -1.76
C PHE A 261 -4.26 13.18 -2.97
N ALA A 262 -3.56 13.01 -4.10
CA ALA A 262 -3.89 13.67 -5.35
C ALA A 262 -5.26 13.22 -5.89
N TRP A 263 -5.56 11.92 -5.84
CA TRP A 263 -6.84 11.36 -6.31
C TRP A 263 -8.04 11.88 -5.52
N TYR A 264 -7.93 11.95 -4.20
CA TYR A 264 -9.01 12.41 -3.32
C TYR A 264 -9.00 13.91 -3.02
N LYS A 265 -8.19 14.70 -3.74
CA LYS A 265 -8.07 16.16 -3.57
C LYS A 265 -7.71 16.59 -2.14
N LYS A 266 -6.80 15.87 -1.49
CA LYS A 266 -6.27 16.13 -0.14
C LYS A 266 -4.75 16.39 -0.17
N ILE A 267 -4.27 17.23 -1.09
CA ILE A 267 -2.83 17.42 -1.34
C ILE A 267 -2.16 18.44 -0.41
N GLU A 268 -2.94 19.28 0.24
CA GLU A 268 -2.46 20.45 0.98
C GLU A 268 -1.52 20.07 2.13
N PRO A 269 -1.83 19.09 3.00
CA PRO A 269 -0.94 18.73 4.10
C PRO A 269 0.42 18.20 3.65
N LEU A 270 0.44 17.44 2.55
CA LEU A 270 1.68 16.92 1.97
C LEU A 270 2.50 18.03 1.30
N LEU A 271 1.84 18.98 0.62
CA LEU A 271 2.49 20.13 0.03
C LEU A 271 3.11 21.04 1.09
N THR A 272 2.43 21.25 2.22
CA THR A 272 2.99 21.99 3.36
C THR A 272 4.24 21.30 3.93
N ASP A 273 4.25 19.97 4.08
CA ASP A 273 5.44 19.22 4.52
C ASP A 273 6.61 19.36 3.52
N MET A 274 6.33 19.35 2.22
CA MET A 274 7.36 19.53 1.18
C MET A 274 7.98 20.93 1.24
N VAL A 275 7.17 21.97 1.41
CA VAL A 275 7.65 23.37 1.52
C VAL A 275 8.48 23.57 2.80
N GLN A 276 8.05 23.02 3.93
CA GLN A 276 8.77 23.10 5.21
C GLN A 276 10.13 22.40 5.20
N ARG A 277 10.36 21.47 4.26
CA ARG A 277 11.60 20.69 4.11
C ARG A 277 12.47 21.15 2.94
N ASP A 278 12.16 22.31 2.35
CA ASP A 278 12.85 22.87 1.19
C ASP A 278 12.78 21.97 -0.08
N LEU A 279 11.74 21.15 -0.21
CA LEU A 279 11.52 20.24 -1.34
C LEU A 279 10.54 20.83 -2.37
N LEU A 280 10.87 22.01 -2.91
CA LEU A 280 9.99 22.73 -3.83
C LEU A 280 9.75 21.97 -5.14
N THR A 281 10.80 21.37 -5.71
CA THR A 281 10.73 20.51 -6.91
C THR A 281 9.68 19.41 -6.77
N ASP A 282 9.65 18.74 -5.62
CA ASP A 282 8.69 17.69 -5.29
C ASP A 282 7.27 18.25 -5.14
N GLY A 283 7.13 19.41 -4.48
CA GLY A 283 5.86 20.13 -4.38
C GLY A 283 5.26 20.48 -5.74
N VAL A 284 6.08 20.95 -6.68
CA VAL A 284 5.65 21.22 -8.06
C VAL A 284 5.25 19.93 -8.77
N ASN A 285 5.98 18.83 -8.59
CA ASN A 285 5.61 17.53 -9.15
C ASN A 285 4.27 17.02 -8.61
N LEU A 286 3.97 17.26 -7.32
CA LEU A 286 2.67 16.93 -6.71
C LEU A 286 1.52 17.75 -7.31
N ILE A 287 1.75 19.04 -7.57
CA ILE A 287 0.77 19.92 -8.23
C ILE A 287 0.52 19.47 -9.68
N LYS A 288 1.59 19.13 -10.42
CA LYS A 288 1.48 18.56 -11.78
C LYS A 288 0.67 17.28 -11.80
N LEU A 289 0.92 16.38 -10.82
CA LEU A 289 0.17 15.15 -10.64
C LEU A 289 -1.32 15.43 -10.40
N TYR A 290 -1.65 16.36 -9.49
CA TYR A 290 -3.02 16.77 -9.20
C TYR A 290 -3.76 17.25 -10.45
N PHE A 291 -3.15 18.14 -11.23
CA PHE A 291 -3.76 18.65 -12.46
C PHE A 291 -3.96 17.57 -13.53
N LYS A 292 -2.99 16.65 -13.69
CA LYS A 292 -3.11 15.52 -14.62
C LYS A 292 -4.31 14.62 -14.30
N MET A 293 -4.58 14.41 -13.01
CA MET A 293 -5.64 13.51 -12.56
C MET A 293 -7.03 14.12 -12.73
N HIS A 294 -7.18 15.41 -12.44
CA HIS A 294 -8.48 16.10 -12.43
C HIS A 294 -8.83 16.84 -13.73
N GLN A 295 -7.92 16.89 -14.72
CA GLN A 295 -8.13 17.56 -16.01
C GLN A 295 -8.74 18.98 -15.86
N GLU A 296 -8.34 19.70 -14.82
CA GLU A 296 -8.90 21.02 -14.51
C GLU A 296 -8.35 22.05 -15.52
N LEU A 297 -9.24 22.74 -16.23
CA LEU A 297 -8.91 23.78 -17.25
C LEU A 297 -7.96 24.87 -16.74
N SER A 298 -7.90 25.07 -15.42
CA SER A 298 -7.00 26.02 -14.76
C SER A 298 -5.53 25.56 -14.69
N SER A 299 -5.19 24.37 -15.19
CA SER A 299 -3.82 23.85 -15.18
C SER A 299 -2.84 24.72 -15.98
N THR A 300 -3.29 25.31 -17.10
CA THR A 300 -2.47 26.18 -17.96
C THR A 300 -2.13 27.51 -17.32
N GLU A 301 -2.98 28.03 -16.43
CA GLU A 301 -2.72 29.31 -15.74
C GLU A 301 -1.80 29.17 -14.52
N VAL A 302 -1.63 27.95 -14.00
CA VAL A 302 -0.81 27.68 -12.81
C VAL A 302 0.55 27.11 -13.20
N LEU A 303 0.63 26.36 -14.30
CA LEU A 303 1.84 25.67 -14.76
C LEU A 303 2.52 26.38 -15.93
N GLU A 304 2.70 27.70 -15.88
CA GLU A 304 3.48 28.39 -16.91
C GLU A 304 4.96 27.96 -16.85
N GLU A 305 5.51 27.50 -17.98
CA GLU A 305 6.78 26.77 -18.06
C GLU A 305 8.05 27.60 -17.75
N ASN A 306 7.91 28.90 -17.49
CA ASN A 306 9.03 29.84 -17.23
C ASN A 306 8.97 30.51 -15.85
N ILE A 307 8.16 29.99 -14.93
CA ILE A 307 7.97 30.55 -13.60
C ILE A 307 8.76 29.76 -12.55
N ASP A 308 9.37 30.46 -11.58
CA ASP A 308 10.02 29.90 -10.39
C ASP A 308 9.11 28.91 -9.65
N GLU A 309 9.68 27.82 -9.14
CA GLU A 309 8.95 26.74 -8.45
C GLU A 309 8.08 27.25 -7.28
N LEU A 310 8.60 28.23 -6.53
CA LEU A 310 7.90 28.87 -5.43
C LEU A 310 6.64 29.64 -5.89
N HIS A 311 6.71 30.28 -7.05
CA HIS A 311 5.58 31.04 -7.61
C HIS A 311 4.47 30.11 -8.08
N ILE A 312 4.80 28.94 -8.64
CA ILE A 312 3.80 27.91 -8.98
C ILE A 312 3.03 27.47 -7.73
N ILE A 313 3.73 27.24 -6.63
CA ILE A 313 3.13 26.84 -5.35
C ILE A 313 2.26 27.96 -4.76
N LYS A 314 2.70 29.22 -4.84
CA LYS A 314 1.89 30.39 -4.42
C LYS A 314 0.61 30.52 -5.25
N ASN A 315 0.71 30.44 -6.57
CA ASN A 315 -0.44 30.51 -7.48
C ASN A 315 -1.45 29.40 -7.17
N PHE A 316 -0.96 28.18 -6.91
CA PHE A 316 -1.80 27.08 -6.47
C PHE A 316 -2.51 27.39 -5.13
N CYS A 317 -1.78 27.91 -4.14
CA CYS A 317 -2.32 28.28 -2.83
C CYS A 317 -3.42 29.34 -2.93
N GLU A 318 -3.30 30.29 -3.85
CA GLU A 318 -4.28 31.37 -4.01
C GLU A 318 -5.55 30.90 -4.71
N LYS A 319 -5.39 30.18 -5.84
CA LYS A 319 -6.49 29.83 -6.76
C LYS A 319 -7.22 28.54 -6.38
N MET A 320 -6.53 27.53 -5.84
CA MET A 320 -7.08 26.17 -5.71
C MET A 320 -7.40 25.76 -4.28
N VAL A 321 -6.67 26.25 -3.29
CA VAL A 321 -6.91 25.86 -1.89
C VAL A 321 -8.16 26.55 -1.35
N LYS A 322 -9.24 25.77 -1.24
CA LYS A 322 -10.56 26.26 -0.76
C LYS A 322 -10.64 26.32 0.75
N ASN A 323 -9.94 25.45 1.46
CA ASN A 323 -10.01 25.38 2.92
C ASN A 323 -9.12 26.47 3.54
N PRO A 324 -9.69 27.43 4.31
CA PRO A 324 -8.93 28.55 4.84
C PRO A 324 -7.84 28.13 5.84
N ASN A 325 -8.05 27.04 6.58
CA ASN A 325 -7.08 26.55 7.56
C ASN A 325 -5.80 26.06 6.87
N TYR A 326 -5.94 25.21 5.85
CA TYR A 326 -4.81 24.71 5.07
C TYR A 326 -4.15 25.80 4.24
N LYS A 327 -4.94 26.75 3.71
CA LYS A 327 -4.41 27.93 3.03
C LYS A 327 -3.50 28.75 3.94
N GLY A 328 -3.95 29.03 5.17
CA GLY A 328 -3.16 29.75 6.16
C GLY A 328 -1.88 29.01 6.52
N GLN A 329 -1.95 27.70 6.78
CA GLN A 329 -0.76 26.87 7.07
C GLN A 329 0.25 26.86 5.92
N LEU A 330 -0.22 26.73 4.68
CA LEU A 330 0.65 26.74 3.50
C LEU A 330 1.27 28.13 3.26
N GLN A 331 0.50 29.21 3.42
CA GLN A 331 1.03 30.58 3.34
C GLN A 331 2.09 30.86 4.40
N LEU A 332 1.87 30.42 5.65
CA LEU A 332 2.86 30.53 6.72
C LEU A 332 4.13 29.74 6.39
N ALA A 333 4.01 28.53 5.84
CA ALA A 333 5.15 27.74 5.42
C ALA A 333 5.94 28.42 4.28
N ILE A 334 5.25 29.00 3.30
CA ILE A 334 5.86 29.78 2.21
C ILE A 334 6.60 31.00 2.76
N GLN A 335 5.97 31.76 3.65
CA GLN A 335 6.60 32.95 4.26
C GLN A 335 7.84 32.57 5.09
N ALA A 336 7.77 31.47 5.84
CA ALA A 336 8.91 30.97 6.61
C ALA A 336 10.08 30.56 5.68
N TYR A 337 9.78 29.91 4.56
CA TYR A 337 10.77 29.57 3.53
C TYR A 337 11.42 30.83 2.92
N GLU A 338 10.63 31.84 2.56
CA GLU A 338 11.13 33.12 2.04
C GLU A 338 12.01 33.88 3.02
N ALA A 339 11.67 33.82 4.32
CA ALA A 339 12.50 34.41 5.37
C ALA A 339 13.83 33.65 5.57
N ALA A 340 13.87 32.35 5.27
CA ALA A 340 15.07 31.52 5.41
C ALA A 340 16.05 31.62 4.22
N LEU A 341 15.56 31.91 3.01
CA LEU A 341 16.35 32.14 1.79
C LEU A 341 17.60 33.04 1.97
N PRO A 342 17.51 34.24 2.58
CA PRO A 342 18.67 35.11 2.77
C PRO A 342 19.72 34.58 3.77
N LEU A 343 19.37 33.61 4.63
CA LEU A 343 20.31 32.99 5.57
C LEU A 343 21.13 31.87 4.89
N GLN A 344 20.50 31.08 4.02
CA GLN A 344 21.15 30.01 3.26
C GLN A 344 22.19 30.56 2.27
N ALA A 345 21.91 31.71 1.65
CA ALA A 345 22.85 32.41 0.77
C ALA A 345 24.13 32.89 1.49
N LYS A 346 24.08 33.10 2.81
CA LYS A 346 25.25 33.50 3.61
C LYS A 346 26.12 32.31 4.03
N HIS A 347 25.52 31.14 4.26
CA HIS A 347 26.26 29.92 4.61
C HIS A 347 26.90 29.22 3.40
N SER A 348 26.45 29.50 2.18
CA SER A 348 27.05 28.95 0.95
C SER A 348 28.20 29.82 0.39
N GLN A 349 28.45 31.00 0.97
CA GLN A 349 29.56 31.90 0.63
C GLN A 349 30.70 31.90 1.66
N SER A 350 30.56 31.16 2.76
CA SER A 350 31.60 30.85 3.75
C SER A 350 32.08 29.42 3.58
#